data_AF-A0A437L0K0-F1
#
_entry.id   AF-A0A437L0K0-F1
#
_cell.length_a   1.000
_cell.length_b   1.000
_cell.length_c   1.000
_cell.angle_alpha   90.00
_cell.angle_beta   90.00
_cell.angle_gamma   90.00
#
_symmetry.space_group_name_H-M   'P 1'
#
loop_
_entity.id
_entity.type
_entity.pdbx_description
1 polymer ?
#
loop_
_entity_poly.entity_id
_entity_poly.type
_entity_poly.pdbx_seq_one_letter_code
_entity_poly.pdbx_strand_id
1 'polypeptide(L)'
;MIDFLKLETYTISQIDYFKNHILLNWVSDTDKINIYDNEVITTKKVKQYKGIYFCFYSNKLEIRFKPHYYFNDNLHNANDFSIIDCINTIIEVKNVLKIDLQAFKVVNIEYGLNCISPIDIKDLITYLAYHEKNEFRTDIELAYSKKSYSVSAKGTANEYKIIKAYAKGLQFPNNAHINTFRFEVKSKKSRFINPLGINTAKDLLNSAIYLALTESLIKEFEKVLILDCATDYKSLTQKEQNKIAKYNNPMEWYKINNSSNRNSFSKNKTAYHKLTDKVPNNLKNQLWQIIYDKLEELKKGAISQPKDIIKKGADSQLYNRGICTYNETTIDTAKTSICKVTGLNLCDEKEGAKYALTATLKKLKETNPETFELIKLNLLSKSRCKPKFEQSEISHLTKQIRNQYFNSFKIKQKGYNQPVNYFQHSQLNILTQLGI
;
A
#
# COMPACT_ATOMS: atom_id res chain seq x y z
N MET A 1 3.34 -2.02 -11.66
CA MET A 1 2.98 -2.23 -10.24
C MET A 1 3.24 -3.67 -9.83
N ILE A 2 2.35 -4.37 -9.10
CA ILE A 2 2.68 -5.66 -8.46
C ILE A 2 3.00 -6.73 -9.52
N ASP A 3 4.27 -7.14 -9.57
CA ASP A 3 4.77 -8.16 -10.49
C ASP A 3 4.87 -9.54 -9.83
N PHE A 4 5.00 -9.60 -8.51
CA PHE A 4 5.11 -10.84 -7.78
C PHE A 4 4.55 -10.74 -6.36
N LEU A 5 3.86 -11.80 -5.96
CA LEU A 5 3.36 -12.03 -4.61
C LEU A 5 3.76 -13.44 -4.18
N LYS A 6 4.21 -13.53 -2.93
CA LYS A 6 4.29 -14.79 -2.20
C LYS A 6 3.33 -14.72 -1.03
N LEU A 7 2.30 -15.55 -1.07
CA LEU A 7 1.29 -15.65 -0.04
C LEU A 7 1.53 -16.93 0.77
N GLU A 8 1.31 -16.90 2.08
CA GLU A 8 1.47 -18.07 2.94
C GLU A 8 0.29 -18.24 3.88
N THR A 9 -0.16 -19.49 4.06
CA THR A 9 -1.14 -19.87 5.08
C THR A 9 -0.70 -21.13 5.80
N TYR A 10 -1.09 -21.22 7.07
CA TYR A 10 -0.90 -22.39 7.94
C TYR A 10 -2.25 -23.04 8.30
N THR A 11 -3.35 -22.53 7.74
CA THR A 11 -4.69 -23.00 8.03
C THR A 11 -4.92 -24.34 7.35
N ILE A 12 -5.11 -25.41 8.14
CA ILE A 12 -5.26 -26.79 7.65
C ILE A 12 -6.42 -26.89 6.64
N SER A 13 -7.57 -26.27 6.91
CA SER A 13 -8.72 -26.30 6.00
C SER A 13 -8.43 -25.68 4.63
N GLN A 14 -7.67 -24.58 4.58
CA GLN A 14 -7.24 -23.97 3.30
C GLN A 14 -6.23 -24.85 2.57
N ILE A 15 -5.29 -25.44 3.30
CA ILE A 15 -4.29 -26.36 2.74
C ILE A 15 -4.99 -27.55 2.09
N ASP A 16 -5.91 -28.19 2.79
CA ASP A 16 -6.60 -29.39 2.29
C ASP A 16 -7.59 -29.07 1.17
N TYR A 17 -8.25 -27.91 1.22
CA TYR A 17 -9.06 -27.39 0.12
C TYR A 17 -8.23 -27.29 -1.17
N PHE A 18 -7.06 -26.63 -1.14
CA PHE A 18 -6.21 -26.51 -2.32
C PHE A 18 -5.52 -27.81 -2.74
N LYS A 19 -5.20 -28.71 -1.80
CA LYS A 19 -4.69 -30.04 -2.16
C LYS A 19 -5.66 -30.80 -3.05
N ASN A 20 -6.96 -30.67 -2.83
CA ASN A 20 -8.00 -31.40 -3.55
C ASN A 20 -8.72 -30.56 -4.62
N HIS A 21 -8.26 -29.33 -4.87
CA HIS A 21 -8.95 -28.40 -5.76
C HIS A 21 -8.89 -28.82 -7.23
N ILE A 22 -10.06 -28.98 -7.86
CA ILE A 22 -10.20 -29.56 -9.21
C ILE A 22 -9.50 -28.76 -10.32
N LEU A 23 -9.39 -27.44 -10.17
CA LEU A 23 -8.74 -26.58 -11.17
C LEU A 23 -7.21 -26.62 -11.09
N LEU A 24 -6.63 -27.21 -10.05
CA LEU A 24 -5.18 -27.22 -9.87
C LEU A 24 -4.55 -28.45 -10.52
N ASN A 25 -3.70 -28.19 -11.51
CA ASN A 25 -2.96 -29.22 -12.22
C ASN A 25 -1.68 -29.58 -11.46
N TRP A 26 -1.36 -30.87 -11.39
CA TRP A 26 -0.09 -31.32 -10.81
C TRP A 26 1.10 -30.87 -11.66
N VAL A 27 2.20 -30.49 -11.00
CA VAL A 27 3.44 -30.06 -11.67
C VAL A 27 4.60 -30.96 -11.28
N SER A 28 4.82 -31.12 -9.98
CA SER A 28 5.94 -31.89 -9.47
C SER A 28 5.71 -32.32 -8.03
N ASP A 29 6.42 -33.36 -7.63
CA ASP A 29 6.63 -33.72 -6.23
C ASP A 29 8.14 -33.83 -6.01
N THR A 30 8.67 -33.07 -5.06
CA THR A 30 10.10 -33.13 -4.73
C THR A 30 10.24 -33.23 -3.22
N ASP A 31 10.83 -34.32 -2.76
CA ASP A 31 11.28 -34.45 -1.39
C ASP A 31 12.60 -33.71 -1.22
N LYS A 32 12.65 -32.80 -0.24
CA LYS A 32 13.91 -32.22 0.23
C LYS A 32 14.12 -32.63 1.68
N ILE A 33 15.20 -33.37 1.91
CA ILE A 33 15.74 -33.61 3.25
C ILE A 33 16.29 -32.28 3.76
N ASN A 34 15.85 -31.86 4.95
CA ASN A 34 16.40 -30.68 5.59
C ASN A 34 17.83 -30.98 6.04
N ILE A 35 18.84 -30.29 5.47
CA ILE A 35 20.27 -30.56 5.69
C ILE A 35 20.68 -30.30 7.16
N TYR A 36 19.85 -29.59 7.92
CA TYR A 36 20.08 -29.28 9.34
C TYR A 36 19.24 -30.14 10.29
N ASP A 37 18.32 -30.95 9.76
CA ASP A 37 17.39 -31.77 10.54
C ASP A 37 16.97 -32.99 9.72
N ASN A 38 17.76 -34.07 9.82
CA ASN A 38 17.62 -35.27 8.99
C ASN A 38 16.28 -36.03 9.20
N GLU A 39 15.45 -35.62 10.16
CA GLU A 39 14.14 -36.21 10.45
C GLU A 39 12.97 -35.50 9.76
N VAL A 40 13.18 -34.30 9.18
CA VAL A 40 12.10 -33.55 8.53
C VAL A 40 12.20 -33.67 7.01
N ILE A 41 11.45 -34.62 6.45
CA ILE A 41 11.16 -34.65 5.02
C ILE A 41 10.23 -33.47 4.72
N THR A 42 10.75 -32.41 4.10
CA THR A 42 9.89 -31.36 3.53
C THR A 42 9.45 -31.81 2.14
N THR A 43 8.45 -32.69 2.07
CA THR A 43 7.79 -33.01 0.80
C THR A 43 7.17 -31.74 0.26
N LYS A 44 7.64 -31.29 -0.91
CA LYS A 44 7.11 -30.14 -1.60
C LYS A 44 6.29 -30.62 -2.80
N LYS A 45 4.99 -30.85 -2.57
CA LYS A 45 4.04 -31.05 -3.66
C LYS A 45 3.76 -29.70 -4.33
N VAL A 46 3.80 -29.64 -5.65
CA VAL A 46 3.53 -28.42 -6.40
C VAL A 46 2.38 -28.67 -7.37
N LYS A 47 1.35 -27.83 -7.26
CA LYS A 47 0.29 -27.71 -8.25
C LYS A 47 0.28 -26.32 -8.86
N GLN A 48 -0.36 -26.14 -10.00
CA GLN A 48 -0.52 -24.84 -10.63
C GLN A 48 -1.92 -24.58 -11.18
N TYR A 49 -2.24 -23.30 -11.34
CA TYR A 49 -3.37 -22.82 -12.14
C TYR A 49 -2.91 -21.60 -12.93
N LYS A 50 -2.90 -21.69 -14.27
CA LYS A 50 -2.54 -20.59 -15.18
C LYS A 50 -1.32 -19.79 -14.69
N GLY A 51 -0.20 -20.47 -14.39
CA GLY A 51 1.04 -19.82 -13.94
C GLY A 51 1.09 -19.40 -12.47
N ILE A 52 0.02 -19.61 -11.70
CA ILE A 52 -0.01 -19.47 -10.24
C ILE A 52 0.41 -20.79 -9.62
N TYR A 53 1.45 -20.79 -8.79
CA TYR A 53 1.99 -22.01 -8.19
C TYR A 53 1.58 -22.18 -6.74
N PHE A 54 1.05 -23.34 -6.40
CA PHE A 54 0.65 -23.79 -5.08
C PHE A 54 1.68 -24.79 -4.58
N CYS A 55 2.53 -24.37 -3.64
CA CYS A 55 3.58 -25.19 -3.06
C CYS A 55 3.13 -25.66 -1.67
N PHE A 56 2.82 -26.94 -1.57
CA PHE A 56 2.40 -27.59 -0.33
C PHE A 56 3.64 -28.12 0.39
N TYR A 57 3.82 -27.68 1.63
CA TYR A 57 4.82 -28.18 2.57
C TYR A 57 4.11 -28.95 3.69
N SER A 58 4.88 -29.59 4.58
CA SER A 58 4.34 -30.37 5.70
C SER A 58 3.33 -29.60 6.57
N ASN A 59 3.57 -28.32 6.82
CA ASN A 59 2.75 -27.50 7.72
C ASN A 59 2.21 -26.20 7.11
N LYS A 60 2.43 -25.96 5.81
CA LYS A 60 1.99 -24.71 5.17
C LYS A 60 1.74 -24.85 3.68
N LEU A 61 0.94 -23.93 3.16
CA LEU A 61 0.78 -23.68 1.74
C LEU A 61 1.40 -22.33 1.38
N GLU A 62 2.30 -22.32 0.40
CA GLU A 62 2.77 -21.09 -0.24
C GLU A 62 2.14 -20.95 -1.63
N ILE A 63 1.53 -19.80 -1.91
CA ILE A 63 1.05 -19.43 -3.24
C ILE A 63 2.03 -18.41 -3.84
N ARG A 64 2.57 -18.73 -5.02
CA ARG A 64 3.44 -17.83 -5.79
C ARG A 64 2.65 -17.33 -6.99
N PHE A 65 2.42 -16.02 -7.01
CA PHE A 65 1.55 -15.38 -7.99
C PHE A 65 2.29 -14.24 -8.66
N LYS A 66 2.22 -14.15 -9.98
CA LYS A 66 2.70 -13.02 -10.78
C LYS A 66 1.50 -12.31 -11.43
N PRO A 67 0.83 -11.37 -10.73
CA PRO A 67 -0.44 -10.82 -11.20
C PRO A 67 -0.34 -10.20 -12.60
N HIS A 68 0.72 -9.44 -12.86
CA HIS A 68 0.93 -8.80 -14.15
C HIS A 68 1.17 -9.80 -15.30
N TYR A 69 1.83 -10.94 -15.04
CA TYR A 69 1.91 -12.00 -16.04
C TYR A 69 0.54 -12.63 -16.26
N TYR A 70 -0.18 -12.97 -15.19
CA TYR A 70 -1.53 -13.54 -15.30
C TYR A 70 -2.48 -12.63 -16.10
N PHE A 71 -2.43 -11.32 -15.87
CA PHE A 71 -3.19 -10.31 -16.61
C PHE A 71 -2.94 -10.34 -18.13
N ASN A 72 -1.73 -10.72 -18.56
CA ASN A 72 -1.34 -10.85 -19.95
C ASN A 72 -1.24 -12.31 -20.39
N ASP A 73 -2.11 -13.19 -19.88
CA ASP A 73 -2.15 -14.62 -20.24
C ASP A 73 -0.80 -15.35 -20.06
N ASN A 74 -0.02 -14.91 -19.10
CA ASN A 74 1.35 -15.35 -18.79
C ASN A 74 2.38 -15.14 -19.90
N LEU A 75 2.12 -14.24 -20.86
CA LEU A 75 3.04 -13.96 -21.96
C LEU A 75 4.12 -12.93 -21.59
N HIS A 76 3.75 -11.85 -20.90
CA HIS A 76 4.69 -10.77 -20.57
C HIS A 76 4.23 -9.93 -19.37
N ASN A 77 5.10 -9.02 -18.93
CA ASN A 77 4.79 -7.96 -17.95
C ASN A 77 5.40 -6.60 -18.35
N ALA A 78 5.44 -6.36 -19.66
CA ALA A 78 6.12 -5.24 -20.31
C ALA A 78 5.19 -4.03 -20.59
N ASN A 79 3.89 -4.26 -20.70
CA ASN A 79 2.88 -3.21 -20.77
C ASN A 79 2.63 -2.56 -19.41
N ASP A 80 1.69 -1.61 -19.41
CA ASP A 80 1.18 -1.03 -18.18
C ASP A 80 0.21 -1.97 -17.49
N PHE A 81 0.25 -1.91 -16.16
CA PHE A 81 -0.65 -2.61 -15.28
C PHE A 81 -1.14 -1.56 -14.30
N SER A 82 -2.41 -1.17 -14.39
CA SER A 82 -2.98 -0.09 -13.56
C SER A 82 -3.47 -0.60 -12.21
N ILE A 83 -3.72 0.30 -11.26
CA ILE A 83 -4.09 -0.09 -9.88
C ILE A 83 -5.39 -0.90 -9.92
N ILE A 84 -6.33 -0.49 -10.76
CA ILE A 84 -7.58 -1.21 -10.99
C ILE A 84 -7.30 -2.59 -11.58
N ASP A 85 -6.45 -2.69 -12.60
CA ASP A 85 -6.15 -3.99 -13.23
C ASP A 85 -5.54 -4.96 -12.23
N CYS A 86 -4.67 -4.48 -11.34
CA CYS A 86 -4.10 -5.29 -10.28
C CYS A 86 -5.16 -5.78 -9.28
N ILE A 87 -6.04 -4.89 -8.83
CA ILE A 87 -7.14 -5.25 -7.92
C ILE A 87 -8.09 -6.25 -8.60
N ASN A 88 -8.51 -5.97 -9.83
CA ASN A 88 -9.41 -6.83 -10.60
C ASN A 88 -8.80 -8.21 -10.85
N THR A 89 -7.50 -8.27 -11.18
CA THR A 89 -6.76 -9.53 -11.36
C THR A 89 -6.77 -10.37 -10.07
N ILE A 90 -6.58 -9.74 -8.90
CA ILE A 90 -6.65 -10.43 -7.61
C ILE A 90 -8.09 -10.87 -7.31
N ILE A 91 -9.10 -10.05 -7.61
CA ILE A 91 -10.52 -10.39 -7.43
C ILE A 91 -10.94 -11.56 -8.33
N GLU A 92 -10.50 -11.57 -9.59
CA GLU A 92 -10.76 -12.67 -10.52
C GLU A 92 -10.20 -13.98 -9.96
N VAL A 93 -8.92 -14.01 -9.60
CA VAL A 93 -8.27 -15.20 -9.02
C VAL A 93 -8.95 -15.63 -7.72
N LYS A 94 -9.32 -14.68 -6.86
CA LYS A 94 -10.13 -14.95 -5.65
C LYS A 94 -11.44 -15.66 -6.01
N ASN A 95 -12.17 -15.16 -7.00
CA ASN A 95 -13.50 -15.66 -7.35
C ASN A 95 -13.46 -17.02 -8.07
N VAL A 96 -12.45 -17.25 -8.90
CA VAL A 96 -12.24 -18.50 -9.64
C VAL A 96 -11.81 -19.62 -8.70
N LEU A 97 -10.81 -19.36 -7.85
CA LEU A 97 -10.25 -20.37 -6.95
C LEU A 97 -10.94 -20.41 -5.58
N LYS A 98 -11.93 -19.53 -5.35
CA LYS A 98 -12.61 -19.31 -4.07
C LYS A 98 -11.62 -19.16 -2.90
N ILE A 99 -10.53 -18.42 -3.13
CA ILE A 99 -9.51 -18.16 -2.11
C ILE A 99 -10.09 -17.24 -1.03
N ASP A 100 -9.95 -17.63 0.24
CA ASP A 100 -10.14 -16.70 1.35
C ASP A 100 -8.87 -15.85 1.53
N LEU A 101 -8.84 -14.67 0.90
CA LEU A 101 -7.69 -13.77 0.95
C LEU A 101 -7.29 -13.33 2.37
N GLN A 102 -8.19 -13.41 3.36
CA GLN A 102 -7.89 -13.08 4.75
C GLN A 102 -6.96 -14.13 5.38
N ALA A 103 -7.08 -15.39 4.97
CA ALA A 103 -6.31 -16.52 5.52
C ALA A 103 -4.85 -16.56 5.03
N PHE A 104 -4.49 -15.73 4.05
CA PHE A 104 -3.17 -15.74 3.42
C PHE A 104 -2.38 -14.47 3.75
N LYS A 105 -1.25 -14.63 4.41
CA LYS A 105 -0.30 -13.54 4.71
C LYS A 105 0.56 -13.22 3.49
N VAL A 106 0.84 -11.94 3.25
CA VAL A 106 1.79 -11.53 2.21
C VAL A 106 3.20 -11.57 2.79
N VAL A 107 4.04 -12.48 2.28
CA VAL A 107 5.41 -12.69 2.78
C VAL A 107 6.44 -12.02 1.88
N ASN A 108 6.23 -12.07 0.57
CA ASN A 108 7.05 -11.37 -0.41
C ASN A 108 6.17 -10.56 -1.36
N ILE A 109 6.69 -9.42 -1.78
CA ILE A 109 6.09 -8.57 -2.81
C ILE A 109 7.17 -8.02 -3.72
N GLU A 110 6.92 -7.99 -5.03
CA GLU A 110 7.67 -7.20 -6.00
C GLU A 110 6.71 -6.25 -6.68
N TYR A 111 7.04 -4.96 -6.66
CA TYR A 111 6.25 -3.91 -7.31
C TYR A 111 7.18 -2.92 -7.98
N GLY A 112 6.79 -2.47 -9.17
CA GLY A 112 7.57 -1.50 -9.92
C GLY A 112 6.75 -0.73 -10.93
N LEU A 113 7.40 0.00 -11.82
CA LEU A 113 6.77 0.63 -12.98
C LEU A 113 7.64 0.49 -14.23
N ASN A 114 7.00 0.60 -15.40
CA ASN A 114 7.67 0.80 -16.68
C ASN A 114 7.51 2.25 -17.08
N CYS A 115 8.58 2.93 -17.48
CA CYS A 115 8.52 4.27 -18.07
C CYS A 115 9.54 4.40 -19.20
N ILE A 116 9.39 5.42 -20.06
CA ILE A 116 10.30 5.65 -21.18
C ILE A 116 11.49 6.48 -20.70
N SER A 117 12.70 5.94 -20.84
CA SER A 117 13.93 6.68 -20.54
C SER A 117 14.08 7.89 -21.47
N PRO A 118 14.50 9.07 -20.96
CA PRO A 118 14.75 10.26 -21.79
C PRO A 118 16.06 10.16 -22.59
N ILE A 119 16.90 9.16 -22.29
CA ILE A 119 18.14 8.84 -23.00
C ILE A 119 18.14 7.37 -23.42
N ASP A 120 19.16 6.94 -24.17
CA ASP A 120 19.34 5.52 -24.48
C ASP A 120 19.34 4.68 -23.19
N ILE A 121 18.56 3.61 -23.19
CA ILE A 121 18.35 2.80 -21.98
C ILE A 121 19.64 2.14 -21.49
N LYS A 122 20.56 1.79 -22.39
CA LYS A 122 21.84 1.17 -22.03
C LYS A 122 22.70 2.17 -21.26
N ASP A 123 22.70 3.43 -21.69
CA ASP A 123 23.39 4.52 -21.01
C ASP A 123 22.75 4.79 -19.65
N LEU A 124 21.42 4.88 -19.58
CA LEU A 124 20.72 5.06 -18.31
C LEU A 124 21.10 3.97 -17.30
N ILE A 125 21.00 2.70 -17.68
CA ILE A 125 21.38 1.60 -16.78
C ILE A 125 22.85 1.69 -16.40
N THR A 126 23.74 2.06 -17.32
CA THR A 126 25.16 2.24 -17.03
C THR A 126 25.39 3.33 -15.98
N TYR A 127 24.66 4.45 -16.06
CA TYR A 127 24.79 5.60 -15.17
C TYR A 127 24.20 5.40 -13.76
N LEU A 128 23.36 4.39 -13.55
CA LEU A 128 22.90 4.01 -12.21
C LEU A 128 24.06 3.47 -11.37
N ALA A 129 24.52 4.26 -10.39
CA ALA A 129 25.69 3.91 -9.58
C ALA A 129 25.34 3.38 -8.20
N TYR A 130 24.48 4.08 -7.45
CA TYR A 130 24.14 3.68 -6.08
C TYR A 130 22.66 3.86 -5.76
N HIS A 131 22.13 3.04 -4.86
CA HIS A 131 20.92 3.30 -4.10
C HIS A 131 21.29 3.41 -2.62
N GLU A 132 20.96 4.55 -2.01
CA GLU A 132 21.55 4.93 -0.71
C GLU A 132 23.09 4.83 -0.78
N LYS A 133 23.73 3.95 0.00
CA LYS A 133 25.19 3.68 -0.03
C LYS A 133 25.54 2.36 -0.72
N ASN A 134 24.55 1.65 -1.26
CA ASN A 134 24.71 0.33 -1.84
C ASN A 134 24.84 0.45 -3.36
N GLU A 135 25.95 -0.02 -3.89
CA GLU A 135 26.22 0.00 -5.32
C GLU A 135 25.17 -0.80 -6.09
N PHE A 136 24.78 -0.30 -7.26
CA PHE A 136 24.03 -1.07 -8.22
C PHE A 136 24.96 -2.03 -8.97
N ARG A 137 24.80 -3.33 -8.70
CA ARG A 137 25.59 -4.39 -9.33
C ARG A 137 24.84 -4.97 -10.52
N THR A 138 25.58 -5.31 -11.57
CA THR A 138 25.01 -5.96 -12.75
C THR A 138 24.45 -7.34 -12.38
N ASP A 139 23.27 -7.63 -12.91
CA ASP A 139 22.63 -8.93 -12.81
C ASP A 139 23.27 -9.89 -13.81
N ILE A 140 23.83 -11.00 -13.34
CA ILE A 140 24.55 -11.96 -14.20
C ILE A 140 23.62 -12.56 -15.25
N GLU A 141 22.34 -12.74 -14.90
CA GLU A 141 21.34 -13.42 -15.73
C GLU A 141 20.80 -12.55 -16.88
N LEU A 142 20.95 -11.21 -16.80
CA LEU A 142 20.26 -10.28 -17.69
C LEU A 142 21.16 -9.09 -18.04
N ALA A 143 21.48 -8.95 -19.33
CA ALA A 143 22.18 -7.78 -19.85
C ALA A 143 21.39 -6.50 -19.54
N TYR A 144 22.10 -5.42 -19.21
CA TYR A 144 21.51 -4.13 -18.83
C TYR A 144 20.45 -4.25 -17.72
N SER A 145 20.73 -5.11 -16.74
CA SER A 145 19.98 -5.21 -15.50
C SER A 145 20.90 -4.98 -14.32
N LYS A 146 20.45 -4.15 -13.37
CA LYS A 146 21.17 -3.86 -12.14
C LYS A 146 20.30 -4.08 -10.92
N LYS A 147 20.94 -4.53 -9.84
CA LYS A 147 20.33 -4.76 -8.52
C LYS A 147 21.15 -4.05 -7.45
N SER A 148 20.48 -3.41 -6.50
CA SER A 148 21.10 -2.87 -5.30
C SER A 148 20.45 -3.45 -4.05
N TYR A 149 21.29 -3.85 -3.10
CA TYR A 149 20.90 -4.44 -1.83
C TYR A 149 21.97 -4.17 -0.78
N SER A 150 21.56 -4.14 0.49
CA SER A 150 22.53 -3.97 1.58
C SER A 150 23.37 -5.23 1.76
N VAL A 151 24.61 -5.07 2.22
CA VAL A 151 25.52 -6.18 2.53
C VAL A 151 25.88 -6.09 4.00
N SER A 152 25.86 -7.22 4.70
CA SER A 152 26.26 -7.28 6.11
C SER A 152 27.77 -7.03 6.26
N ALA A 153 28.22 -6.73 7.48
CA ALA A 153 29.66 -6.60 7.77
C ALA A 153 30.47 -7.87 7.42
N LYS A 154 29.81 -9.03 7.33
CA LYS A 154 30.41 -10.33 6.95
C LYS A 154 30.35 -10.60 5.44
N GLY A 155 29.99 -9.61 4.62
CA GLY A 155 29.88 -9.77 3.16
C GLY A 155 28.61 -10.48 2.69
N THR A 156 27.69 -10.84 3.59
CA THR A 156 26.46 -11.55 3.21
C THR A 156 25.44 -10.57 2.61
N ALA A 157 24.95 -10.87 1.41
CA ALA A 157 23.89 -10.11 0.76
C ALA A 157 22.60 -10.14 1.60
N ASN A 158 22.07 -8.97 1.93
CA ASN A 158 20.79 -8.84 2.60
C ASN A 158 19.67 -8.76 1.56
N GLU A 159 19.04 -9.90 1.30
CA GLU A 159 17.97 -10.03 0.32
C GLU A 159 16.60 -9.53 0.81
N TYR A 160 16.55 -8.87 1.97
CA TYR A 160 15.32 -8.35 2.57
C TYR A 160 14.60 -7.34 1.68
N LYS A 161 15.35 -6.37 1.16
CA LYS A 161 14.88 -5.33 0.23
C LYS A 161 15.93 -5.20 -0.87
N ILE A 162 15.48 -5.35 -2.11
CA ILE A 162 16.32 -5.26 -3.30
C ILE A 162 15.68 -4.25 -4.23
N ILE A 163 16.45 -3.27 -4.68
CA ILE A 163 16.05 -2.35 -5.74
C ILE A 163 16.57 -2.92 -7.05
N LYS A 164 15.69 -3.04 -8.04
CA LYS A 164 16.04 -3.55 -9.37
C LYS A 164 15.75 -2.46 -10.40
N ALA A 165 16.67 -2.29 -11.33
CA ALA A 165 16.59 -1.29 -12.36
C ALA A 165 17.17 -1.86 -13.65
N TYR A 166 16.37 -1.98 -14.70
CA TYR A 166 16.79 -2.70 -15.90
C TYR A 166 16.08 -2.25 -17.17
N ALA A 167 16.69 -2.57 -18.31
CA ALA A 167 16.19 -2.27 -19.64
C ALA A 167 15.08 -3.26 -20.04
N LYS A 168 13.82 -2.94 -19.72
CA LYS A 168 12.67 -3.80 -20.00
C LYS A 168 12.38 -3.91 -21.49
N GLY A 169 12.59 -2.83 -22.24
CA GLY A 169 12.43 -2.79 -23.68
C GLY A 169 13.34 -3.78 -24.41
N LEU A 170 14.55 -4.02 -23.89
CA LEU A 170 15.47 -5.02 -24.45
C LEU A 170 15.01 -6.46 -24.15
N GLN A 171 14.31 -6.69 -23.03
CA GLN A 171 13.78 -8.01 -22.69
C GLN A 171 12.53 -8.38 -23.50
N PHE A 172 11.70 -7.38 -23.82
CA PHE A 172 10.41 -7.56 -24.50
C PHE A 172 10.25 -6.55 -25.64
N PRO A 173 11.09 -6.61 -26.69
CA PRO A 173 11.08 -5.63 -27.78
C PRO A 173 9.76 -5.61 -28.56
N ASN A 174 9.01 -6.72 -28.57
CA ASN A 174 7.72 -6.83 -29.24
C ASN A 174 6.56 -6.28 -28.41
N ASN A 175 6.75 -6.04 -27.11
CA ASN A 175 5.68 -5.65 -26.18
C ASN A 175 5.96 -4.32 -25.46
N ALA A 176 7.13 -3.73 -25.66
CA ALA A 176 7.53 -2.47 -25.06
C ALA A 176 8.53 -1.73 -25.96
N HIS A 177 8.48 -0.40 -25.90
CA HIS A 177 9.46 0.45 -26.55
C HIS A 177 10.88 0.11 -26.08
N ILE A 178 11.88 0.18 -26.97
CA ILE A 178 13.26 -0.21 -26.68
C ILE A 178 13.84 0.49 -25.43
N ASN A 179 13.48 1.77 -25.24
CA ASN A 179 13.90 2.58 -24.11
C ASN A 179 13.02 2.44 -22.85
N THR A 180 12.20 1.39 -22.77
CA THR A 180 11.42 1.12 -21.55
C THR A 180 12.35 0.76 -20.40
N PHE A 181 12.40 1.66 -19.42
CA PHE A 181 13.06 1.52 -18.13
C PHE A 181 12.10 0.89 -17.12
N ARG A 182 12.56 -0.16 -16.44
CA ARG A 182 11.85 -0.73 -15.29
C ARG A 182 12.57 -0.38 -14.00
N PHE A 183 11.81 0.15 -13.05
CA PHE A 183 12.25 0.35 -11.67
C PHE A 183 11.36 -0.44 -10.71
N GLU A 184 11.93 -1.32 -9.91
CA GLU A 184 11.22 -2.25 -9.02
C GLU A 184 11.79 -2.25 -7.60
N VAL A 185 10.90 -2.37 -6.62
CA VAL A 185 11.21 -2.72 -5.24
C VAL A 185 10.77 -4.15 -4.98
N LYS A 186 11.72 -5.00 -4.60
CA LYS A 186 11.48 -6.38 -4.18
C LYS A 186 11.70 -6.49 -2.68
N SER A 187 10.72 -7.04 -1.97
CA SER A 187 10.88 -7.40 -0.56
C SER A 187 10.56 -8.86 -0.29
N LYS A 188 11.39 -9.50 0.53
CA LYS A 188 11.26 -10.90 0.95
C LYS A 188 10.84 -11.08 2.42
N LYS A 189 10.48 -10.01 3.14
CA LYS A 189 10.03 -10.14 4.55
C LYS A 189 8.90 -9.16 4.85
N SER A 190 7.95 -9.64 5.64
CA SER A 190 6.81 -8.89 6.17
C SER A 190 7.19 -7.59 6.89
N ARG A 191 8.33 -7.50 7.57
CA ARG A 191 8.73 -6.26 8.26
C ARG A 191 8.89 -5.02 7.35
N PHE A 192 9.07 -5.20 6.03
CA PHE A 192 9.03 -4.08 5.07
C PHE A 192 7.60 -3.79 4.61
N ILE A 193 6.80 -4.84 4.54
CA ILE A 193 5.49 -4.90 3.89
C ILE A 193 4.42 -4.40 4.86
N ASN A 194 4.48 -4.80 6.14
CA ASN A 194 3.52 -4.42 7.18
C ASN A 194 3.43 -2.90 7.40
N PRO A 195 4.55 -2.13 7.45
CA PRO A 195 4.47 -0.66 7.53
C PRO A 195 3.78 0.00 6.34
N LEU A 196 3.65 -0.68 5.20
CA LEU A 196 2.88 -0.22 4.04
C LEU A 196 1.37 -0.54 4.17
N GLY A 197 0.94 -1.11 5.29
CA GLY A 197 -0.44 -1.52 5.55
C GLY A 197 -0.81 -2.89 5.01
N ILE A 198 0.15 -3.65 4.47
CA ILE A 198 -0.09 -4.96 3.85
C ILE A 198 0.27 -6.06 4.85
N ASN A 199 -0.71 -6.83 5.29
CA ASN A 199 -0.50 -8.01 6.14
C ASN A 199 -1.02 -9.28 5.48
N THR A 200 -2.22 -9.19 4.90
CA THR A 200 -2.93 -10.28 4.24
C THR A 200 -3.21 -9.96 2.78
N ALA A 201 -3.52 -10.98 1.98
CA ALA A 201 -3.86 -10.78 0.57
C ALA A 201 -5.15 -9.94 0.41
N LYS A 202 -6.02 -9.89 1.42
CA LYS A 202 -7.23 -9.05 1.41
C LYS A 202 -6.88 -7.56 1.37
N ASP A 203 -5.79 -7.15 2.02
CA ASP A 203 -5.36 -5.76 2.06
C ASP A 203 -5.03 -5.24 0.64
N LEU A 204 -4.61 -6.13 -0.27
CA LEU A 204 -4.32 -5.81 -1.67
C LEU A 204 -5.57 -5.48 -2.51
N LEU A 205 -6.77 -5.56 -1.92
CA LEU A 205 -8.00 -5.05 -2.55
C LEU A 205 -8.26 -3.57 -2.27
N ASN A 206 -7.50 -2.96 -1.34
CA ASN A 206 -7.64 -1.56 -0.98
C ASN A 206 -6.74 -0.67 -1.86
N SER A 207 -7.33 0.26 -2.60
CA SER A 207 -6.58 1.20 -3.47
C SER A 207 -5.58 2.06 -2.69
N ALA A 208 -5.84 2.38 -1.41
CA ALA A 208 -4.92 3.16 -0.58
C ALA A 208 -3.56 2.46 -0.37
N ILE A 209 -3.53 1.13 -0.39
CA ILE A 209 -2.27 0.36 -0.34
C ILE A 209 -1.40 0.67 -1.56
N TYR A 210 -2.00 0.75 -2.74
CA TYR A 210 -1.27 1.03 -3.96
C TYR A 210 -0.75 2.47 -3.98
N LEU A 211 -1.49 3.42 -3.40
CA LEU A 211 -0.97 4.78 -3.18
C LEU A 211 0.29 4.75 -2.31
N ALA A 212 0.27 4.00 -1.20
CA ALA A 212 1.46 3.81 -0.36
C ALA A 212 2.62 3.13 -1.12
N LEU A 213 2.34 2.17 -2.01
CA LEU A 213 3.34 1.58 -2.91
C LEU A 213 3.91 2.60 -3.90
N THR A 214 3.08 3.49 -4.46
CA THR A 214 3.55 4.56 -5.37
C THR A 214 4.46 5.55 -4.65
N GLU A 215 4.09 5.99 -3.44
CA GLU A 215 4.94 6.85 -2.63
C GLU A 215 6.25 6.17 -2.25
N SER A 216 6.19 4.87 -1.94
CA SER A 216 7.37 4.06 -1.66
C SER A 216 8.32 4.03 -2.87
N LEU A 217 7.81 3.83 -4.09
CA LEU A 217 8.62 3.89 -5.32
C LEU A 217 9.32 5.23 -5.51
N ILE A 218 8.61 6.34 -5.32
CA ILE A 218 9.19 7.70 -5.44
C ILE A 218 10.30 7.90 -4.41
N LYS A 219 10.04 7.59 -3.13
CA LYS A 219 11.02 7.69 -2.04
C LYS A 219 12.25 6.83 -2.29
N GLU A 220 12.07 5.63 -2.84
CA GLU A 220 13.19 4.74 -3.18
C GLU A 220 13.96 5.23 -4.41
N PHE A 221 13.31 5.86 -5.39
CA PHE A 221 13.98 6.47 -6.54
C PHE A 221 14.78 7.71 -6.17
N GLU A 222 14.29 8.59 -5.28
CA GLU A 222 15.03 9.77 -4.81
C GLU A 222 16.40 9.42 -4.19
N LYS A 223 16.46 8.25 -3.55
CA LYS A 223 17.67 7.69 -2.95
C LYS A 223 18.68 7.15 -3.96
N VAL A 224 18.32 7.04 -5.23
CA VAL A 224 19.24 6.67 -6.31
C VAL A 224 20.23 7.81 -6.57
N LEU A 225 21.47 7.44 -6.85
CA LEU A 225 22.53 8.29 -7.40
C LEU A 225 22.77 7.85 -8.84
N ILE A 226 22.55 8.78 -9.75
CA ILE A 226 22.79 8.63 -11.19
C ILE A 226 24.02 9.48 -11.52
N LEU A 227 25.02 8.90 -12.19
CA LEU A 227 26.16 9.62 -12.71
C LEU A 227 25.78 10.21 -14.06
N ASP A 228 25.29 11.44 -14.01
CA ASP A 228 24.70 12.15 -15.14
C ASP A 228 25.79 12.57 -16.15
N CYS A 229 26.11 11.66 -17.06
CA CYS A 229 27.02 11.91 -18.18
C CYS A 229 26.30 12.40 -19.45
N ALA A 230 24.97 12.47 -19.43
CA ALA A 230 24.15 12.83 -20.60
C ALA A 230 23.78 14.31 -20.65
N THR A 231 23.68 14.98 -19.50
CA THR A 231 23.30 16.40 -19.43
C THR A 231 24.43 17.31 -19.91
N ASP A 232 24.09 18.35 -20.68
CA ASP A 232 25.03 19.40 -21.07
C ASP A 232 25.24 20.40 -19.92
N TYR A 233 26.46 20.41 -19.37
CA TYR A 233 26.87 21.28 -18.26
C TYR A 233 27.68 22.51 -18.68
N LYS A 234 27.72 22.85 -19.98
CA LYS A 234 28.49 24.02 -20.48
C LYS A 234 28.08 25.36 -19.89
N SER A 235 26.83 25.47 -19.39
CA SER A 235 26.34 26.68 -18.72
C SER A 235 26.97 26.92 -17.35
N LEU A 236 27.64 25.92 -16.77
CA LEU A 236 28.33 26.04 -15.48
C LEU A 236 29.75 26.58 -15.63
N THR A 237 30.32 27.07 -14.53
CA THR A 237 31.73 27.52 -14.54
C THR A 237 32.68 26.35 -14.77
N GLN A 238 33.88 26.61 -15.31
CA GLN A 238 34.88 25.56 -15.55
C GLN A 238 35.21 24.75 -14.28
N LYS A 239 35.24 25.42 -13.11
CA LYS A 239 35.48 24.77 -11.81
C LYS A 239 34.37 23.78 -11.45
N GLU A 240 33.12 24.12 -11.76
CA GLU A 240 31.97 23.25 -11.52
C GLU A 240 31.92 22.09 -12.50
N GLN A 241 32.20 22.35 -13.79
CA GLN A 241 32.31 21.31 -14.81
C GLN A 241 33.38 20.27 -14.44
N ASN A 242 34.58 20.72 -14.03
CA ASN A 242 35.65 19.84 -13.57
C ASN A 242 35.22 19.01 -12.35
N LYS A 243 34.42 19.59 -11.45
CA LYS A 243 33.92 18.89 -10.27
C LYS A 243 32.85 17.86 -10.62
N ILE A 244 31.96 18.16 -11.56
CA ILE A 244 30.98 17.20 -12.09
C ILE A 244 31.71 16.06 -12.79
N ALA A 245 32.68 16.33 -13.65
CA ALA A 245 33.49 15.31 -14.31
C ALA A 245 34.17 14.37 -13.29
N LYS A 246 34.67 14.93 -12.18
CA LYS A 246 35.21 14.14 -11.07
C LYS A 246 34.15 13.23 -10.43
N TYR A 247 32.94 13.76 -10.17
CA TYR A 247 31.85 12.95 -9.61
C TYR A 247 31.27 11.94 -10.60
N ASN A 248 31.32 12.20 -11.91
CA ASN A 248 30.87 11.24 -12.92
C ASN A 248 31.82 10.04 -13.06
N ASN A 249 33.00 10.08 -12.42
CA ASN A 249 33.89 8.94 -12.31
C ASN A 249 33.42 7.98 -11.18
N PRO A 250 33.02 6.73 -11.49
CA PRO A 250 32.60 5.76 -10.46
C PRO A 250 33.65 5.50 -9.37
N MET A 251 34.94 5.59 -9.71
CA MET A 251 36.04 5.38 -8.78
C MET A 251 36.06 6.43 -7.65
N GLU A 252 35.59 7.65 -7.91
CA GLU A 252 35.49 8.69 -6.89
C GLU A 252 34.46 8.29 -5.83
N TRP A 253 33.32 7.75 -6.23
CA TRP A 253 32.28 7.27 -5.30
C TRP A 253 32.73 6.05 -4.51
N TYR A 254 33.49 5.14 -5.12
CA TYR A 254 34.10 4.02 -4.40
C TYR A 254 35.01 4.52 -3.26
N LYS A 255 35.87 5.50 -3.53
CA LYS A 255 36.74 6.12 -2.52
C LYS A 255 35.94 6.84 -1.43
N ILE A 256 34.92 7.60 -1.82
CA ILE A 256 34.03 8.31 -0.89
C ILE A 256 33.30 7.32 0.04
N ASN A 257 32.78 6.22 -0.50
CA ASN A 257 32.01 5.23 0.25
C ASN A 257 32.89 4.46 1.25
N ASN A 258 34.16 4.23 0.90
CA ASN A 258 35.15 3.55 1.77
C ASN A 258 35.93 4.50 2.69
N SER A 259 35.62 5.80 2.68
CA SER A 259 36.29 6.75 3.57
C SER A 259 35.92 6.52 5.04
N SER A 260 36.85 6.85 5.95
CA SER A 260 36.65 6.72 7.40
C SER A 260 35.48 7.58 7.94
N ASN A 261 35.12 8.65 7.22
CA ASN A 261 34.04 9.53 7.59
C ASN A 261 32.68 8.95 7.17
N ARG A 262 31.91 8.47 8.15
CA ARG A 262 30.57 7.88 7.97
C ARG A 262 29.59 8.77 7.18
N ASN A 263 29.78 10.10 7.19
CA ASN A 263 28.92 11.07 6.53
C ASN A 263 29.43 11.52 5.15
N SER A 264 30.61 11.05 4.73
CA SER A 264 31.27 11.47 3.49
C SER A 264 30.39 11.24 2.26
N PHE A 265 29.77 10.06 2.16
CA PHE A 265 28.90 9.72 1.05
C PHE A 265 27.72 10.68 0.91
N SER A 266 26.96 10.88 2.00
CA SER A 266 25.79 11.77 1.98
C SER A 266 26.17 13.21 1.67
N LYS A 267 27.28 13.71 2.26
CA LYS A 267 27.78 15.08 1.99
C LYS A 267 28.15 15.27 0.51
N ASN A 268 28.87 14.31 -0.08
CA ASN A 268 29.24 14.37 -1.48
C ASN A 268 28.04 14.21 -2.40
N LYS A 269 27.09 13.33 -2.08
CA LYS A 269 25.82 13.18 -2.81
C LYS A 269 25.04 14.49 -2.84
N THR A 270 24.89 15.16 -1.69
CA THR A 270 24.25 16.48 -1.63
C THR A 270 25.03 17.52 -2.44
N ALA A 271 26.36 17.53 -2.36
CA ALA A 271 27.19 18.47 -3.12
C ALA A 271 27.09 18.25 -4.63
N TYR A 272 27.02 16.99 -5.07
CA TYR A 272 26.83 16.62 -6.46
C TYR A 272 25.45 17.08 -6.96
N HIS A 273 24.37 16.75 -6.25
CA HIS A 273 23.03 17.19 -6.64
C HIS A 273 22.90 18.72 -6.70
N LYS A 274 23.47 19.44 -5.73
CA LYS A 274 23.53 20.92 -5.77
C LYS A 274 24.21 21.48 -7.03
N LEU A 275 25.13 20.74 -7.66
CA LEU A 275 25.76 21.15 -8.91
C LEU A 275 24.88 20.80 -10.11
N THR A 276 24.36 19.56 -10.16
CA THR A 276 23.49 19.12 -11.25
C THR A 276 22.19 19.90 -11.32
N ASP A 277 21.64 20.32 -10.17
CA ASP A 277 20.39 21.08 -10.07
C ASP A 277 20.53 22.55 -10.52
N LYS A 278 21.76 23.04 -10.77
CA LYS A 278 21.96 24.35 -11.40
C LYS A 278 21.59 24.34 -12.89
N VAL A 279 21.62 23.17 -13.52
CA VAL A 279 21.18 23.01 -14.90
C VAL A 279 19.72 22.56 -14.88
N PRO A 280 18.79 23.37 -15.42
CA PRO A 280 17.40 22.95 -15.52
C PRO A 280 17.31 21.68 -16.38
N ASN A 281 16.41 20.78 -16.02
CA ASN A 281 16.21 19.50 -16.72
C ASN A 281 17.45 18.59 -16.76
N ASN A 282 18.23 18.47 -15.68
CA ASN A 282 19.21 17.38 -15.57
C ASN A 282 18.54 16.00 -15.63
N LEU A 283 19.31 14.95 -15.94
CA LEU A 283 18.80 13.59 -16.18
C LEU A 283 17.97 13.05 -15.00
N LYS A 284 18.43 13.27 -13.77
CA LYS A 284 17.73 12.78 -12.58
C LYS A 284 16.37 13.46 -12.42
N ASN A 285 16.29 14.77 -12.67
CA ASN A 285 15.04 15.52 -12.56
C ASN A 285 14.06 15.14 -13.69
N GLN A 286 14.56 14.97 -14.93
CA GLN A 286 13.74 14.46 -16.04
C GLN A 286 13.15 13.08 -15.72
N LEU A 287 13.98 12.14 -15.25
CA LEU A 287 13.53 10.79 -14.88
C LEU A 287 12.55 10.81 -13.71
N TRP A 288 12.79 11.65 -12.71
CA TRP A 288 11.86 11.80 -11.59
C TRP A 288 10.49 12.25 -12.09
N GLN A 289 10.43 13.25 -12.98
CA GLN A 289 9.19 13.73 -13.57
C GLN A 289 8.48 12.63 -14.38
N ILE A 290 9.23 11.92 -15.24
CA ILE A 290 8.71 10.79 -16.02
C ILE A 290 8.13 9.69 -15.13
N ILE A 291 8.82 9.35 -14.04
CA ILE A 291 8.34 8.35 -13.07
C ILE A 291 7.10 8.84 -12.35
N TYR A 292 7.09 10.10 -11.91
CA TYR A 292 5.96 10.72 -11.23
C TYR A 292 4.72 10.71 -12.13
N ASP A 293 4.83 11.24 -13.34
CA ASP A 293 3.74 11.30 -14.31
C ASP A 293 3.22 9.91 -14.65
N LYS A 294 4.13 8.94 -14.78
CA LYS A 294 3.74 7.55 -15.03
C LYS A 294 2.97 6.95 -13.85
N LEU A 295 3.37 7.23 -12.62
CA LEU A 295 2.65 6.77 -11.44
C LEU A 295 1.27 7.43 -11.34
N GLU A 296 1.14 8.72 -11.68
CA GLU A 296 -0.15 9.40 -11.76
C GLU A 296 -1.06 8.79 -12.83
N GLU A 297 -0.51 8.41 -13.98
CA GLU A 297 -1.24 7.68 -15.02
C GLU A 297 -1.77 6.34 -14.49
N LEU A 298 -0.93 5.54 -13.83
CA LEU A 298 -1.32 4.24 -13.29
C LEU A 298 -2.36 4.32 -12.17
N LYS A 299 -2.54 5.50 -11.55
CA LYS A 299 -3.61 5.77 -10.58
C LYS A 299 -4.95 6.08 -11.23
N LYS A 300 -4.98 6.49 -12.51
CA LYS A 300 -6.22 6.89 -13.18
C LYS A 300 -7.24 5.75 -13.15
N GLY A 301 -8.45 6.08 -12.72
CA GLY A 301 -9.54 5.14 -12.49
C GLY A 301 -9.59 4.53 -11.07
N ALA A 302 -8.48 4.34 -10.37
CA ALA A 302 -8.49 3.90 -8.97
C ALA A 302 -8.93 5.00 -7.99
N ILE A 303 -8.90 6.26 -8.45
CA ILE A 303 -9.36 7.46 -7.73
C ILE A 303 -10.87 7.70 -7.92
N SER A 304 -11.59 6.81 -8.61
CA SER A 304 -13.05 6.90 -8.65
C SER A 304 -13.62 6.50 -7.28
N GLN A 305 -14.04 7.49 -6.49
CA GLN A 305 -15.12 7.30 -5.52
C GLN A 305 -16.26 6.56 -6.26
N PRO A 306 -16.96 5.59 -5.65
CA PRO A 306 -18.02 4.87 -6.34
C PRO A 306 -19.02 5.89 -6.87
N LYS A 307 -19.12 6.02 -8.20
CA LYS A 307 -20.30 6.62 -8.81
C LYS A 307 -21.36 5.55 -8.72
N ASP A 308 -22.44 5.83 -8.00
CA ASP A 308 -23.66 5.04 -8.07
C ASP A 308 -24.16 5.08 -9.52
N ILE A 309 -23.77 4.08 -10.31
CA ILE A 309 -24.33 3.88 -11.64
C ILE A 309 -25.69 3.22 -11.41
N ILE A 310 -26.73 4.03 -11.24
CA ILE A 310 -28.11 3.60 -11.38
C ILE A 310 -28.27 3.14 -12.84
N LYS A 311 -28.26 1.83 -13.07
CA LYS A 311 -28.66 1.25 -14.35
C LYS A 311 -30.14 1.59 -14.55
N LYS A 312 -30.47 2.40 -15.56
CA LYS A 312 -31.85 2.56 -16.03
C LYS A 312 -32.34 1.21 -16.55
N GLY A 313 -33.23 0.57 -15.79
CA GLY A 313 -34.03 -0.56 -16.26
C GLY A 313 -35.05 -0.09 -17.30
N ALA A 314 -35.34 -0.97 -18.26
CA ALA A 314 -36.25 -0.72 -19.36
C ALA A 314 -37.69 -0.46 -18.88
N ASP A 315 -38.37 0.48 -19.54
CA ASP A 315 -39.80 0.72 -19.38
C ASP A 315 -40.58 -0.54 -19.78
N SER A 316 -41.39 -1.05 -18.85
CA SER A 316 -42.52 -1.90 -19.21
C SER A 316 -43.78 -1.31 -18.60
N GLN A 317 -44.71 -0.98 -19.50
CA GLN A 317 -46.07 -0.57 -19.19
C GLN A 317 -46.85 -1.81 -18.75
N LEU A 318 -47.60 -1.73 -17.64
CA LEU A 318 -48.93 -2.32 -17.51
C LEU A 318 -49.64 -1.83 -16.24
N TYR A 319 -50.96 -1.90 -16.32
CA TYR A 319 -51.95 -0.95 -15.82
C TYR A 319 -52.46 -1.30 -14.41
N ASN A 320 -52.73 -0.25 -13.62
CA ASN A 320 -53.32 -0.30 -12.28
C ASN A 320 -54.76 -0.81 -12.24
N ARG A 321 -55.07 -1.61 -11.21
CA ARG A 321 -56.34 -1.67 -10.44
C ARG A 321 -56.09 -2.57 -9.22
N GLY A 322 -55.72 -2.01 -8.07
CA GLY A 322 -56.62 -1.66 -6.94
C GLY A 322 -56.84 -2.88 -6.03
N ILE A 323 -56.60 -2.91 -4.71
CA ILE A 323 -56.83 -1.92 -3.64
C ILE A 323 -56.10 -2.39 -2.35
N CYS A 324 -55.73 -1.41 -1.49
CA CYS A 324 -55.35 -1.47 -0.05
C CYS A 324 -54.00 -2.13 0.31
N THR A 325 -53.12 -1.59 1.15
CA THR A 325 -53.04 -0.36 1.97
C THR A 325 -51.59 -0.30 2.47
N TYR A 326 -50.95 0.86 2.46
CA TYR A 326 -50.15 1.48 3.54
C TYR A 326 -49.45 2.71 2.95
N ASN A 327 -49.80 3.87 3.49
CA ASN A 327 -49.39 5.18 2.99
C ASN A 327 -47.88 5.36 3.11
N GLU A 328 -47.23 5.59 1.96
CA GLU A 328 -45.96 6.28 1.89
C GLU A 328 -46.18 7.74 2.30
N THR A 329 -45.54 8.16 3.38
CA THR A 329 -45.28 9.57 3.65
C THR A 329 -43.79 9.83 3.40
N THR A 330 -43.54 10.49 2.27
CA THR A 330 -42.57 11.58 2.09
C THR A 330 -41.17 11.36 2.69
N ILE A 331 -40.22 10.92 1.84
CA ILE A 331 -38.79 11.12 2.11
C ILE A 331 -38.48 12.60 1.82
N ASP A 332 -38.68 13.43 2.84
CA ASP A 332 -38.02 14.72 2.93
C ASP A 332 -36.52 14.50 3.02
N THR A 333 -35.77 15.30 2.26
CA THR A 333 -34.31 15.38 2.30
C THR A 333 -33.82 15.82 3.67
N ALA A 334 -33.65 14.87 4.60
CA ALA A 334 -33.06 15.14 5.90
C ALA A 334 -31.52 15.11 5.78
N LYS A 335 -30.90 16.29 5.87
CA LYS A 335 -29.46 16.43 6.16
C LYS A 335 -29.16 15.71 7.47
N THR A 336 -28.51 14.55 7.42
CA THR A 336 -28.08 13.81 8.62
C THR A 336 -26.87 14.50 9.25
N SER A 337 -27.11 15.44 10.17
CA SER A 337 -26.07 16.00 11.01
C SER A 337 -25.71 15.01 12.13
N ILE A 338 -24.42 14.72 12.31
CA ILE A 338 -23.93 13.74 13.28
C ILE A 338 -23.23 14.46 14.44
N CYS A 339 -23.45 13.99 15.67
CA CYS A 339 -22.75 14.45 16.87
C CYS A 339 -21.26 14.13 16.79
N LYS A 340 -20.39 15.14 16.82
CA LYS A 340 -18.93 14.94 16.71
C LYS A 340 -18.28 14.24 17.89
N VAL A 341 -18.97 14.14 19.03
CA VAL A 341 -18.46 13.53 20.27
C VAL A 341 -18.91 12.08 20.42
N THR A 342 -20.18 11.79 20.13
CA THR A 342 -20.79 10.47 20.37
C THR A 342 -21.14 9.70 19.10
N GLY A 343 -21.11 10.33 17.92
CA GLY A 343 -21.52 9.72 16.66
C GLY A 343 -23.03 9.57 16.48
N LEU A 344 -23.86 10.07 17.41
CA LEU A 344 -25.32 10.01 17.32
C LEU A 344 -25.87 10.91 16.21
N ASN A 345 -26.94 10.47 15.56
CA ASN A 345 -27.70 11.29 14.62
C ASN A 345 -28.44 12.42 15.37
N LEU A 346 -28.38 13.64 14.84
CA LEU A 346 -28.97 14.85 15.41
C LEU A 346 -30.28 15.24 14.73
N CYS A 347 -30.96 14.31 14.05
CA CYS A 347 -32.28 14.54 13.43
C CYS A 347 -33.32 15.14 14.39
N ASP A 348 -33.18 14.88 15.69
CA ASP A 348 -34.11 15.34 16.72
C ASP A 348 -33.68 16.66 17.39
N GLU A 349 -32.61 17.31 16.91
CA GLU A 349 -32.13 18.60 17.39
C GLU A 349 -32.44 19.73 16.40
N LYS A 350 -32.39 20.98 16.90
CA LYS A 350 -32.52 22.16 16.04
C LYS A 350 -31.47 22.16 14.93
N GLU A 351 -31.86 22.65 13.76
CA GLU A 351 -30.97 22.76 12.59
C GLU A 351 -29.69 23.52 12.96
N GLY A 352 -28.53 22.92 12.66
CA GLY A 352 -27.21 23.47 13.02
C GLY A 352 -26.61 22.97 14.34
N ALA A 353 -27.27 22.06 15.06
CA ALA A 353 -26.69 21.38 16.22
C ALA A 353 -25.41 20.63 15.84
N LYS A 354 -24.36 20.76 16.67
CA LYS A 354 -23.03 20.16 16.42
C LYS A 354 -22.72 18.95 17.33
N TYR A 355 -23.52 18.78 18.37
CA TYR A 355 -23.43 17.70 19.34
C TYR A 355 -24.80 17.42 19.94
N ALA A 356 -25.00 16.21 20.48
CA ALA A 356 -26.28 15.75 21.00
C ALA A 356 -26.66 16.50 22.29
N LEU A 357 -27.92 16.93 22.38
CA LEU A 357 -28.49 17.60 23.55
C LEU A 357 -29.53 16.69 24.22
N THR A 358 -30.35 17.29 25.09
CA THR A 358 -31.30 16.58 25.93
C THR A 358 -32.40 15.88 25.14
N ALA A 359 -32.80 16.38 23.97
CA ALA A 359 -33.85 15.78 23.15
C ALA A 359 -33.39 14.45 22.53
N THR A 360 -32.23 14.45 21.87
CA THR A 360 -31.63 13.23 21.30
C THR A 360 -31.40 12.17 22.37
N LEU A 361 -30.89 12.56 23.54
CA LEU A 361 -30.58 11.61 24.61
C LEU A 361 -31.82 11.05 25.31
N LYS A 362 -32.92 11.82 25.42
CA LYS A 362 -34.20 11.31 25.93
C LYS A 362 -34.78 10.27 24.99
N LYS A 363 -34.83 10.58 23.69
CA LYS A 363 -35.31 9.65 22.67
C LYS A 363 -34.45 8.40 22.62
N LEU A 364 -33.12 8.54 22.65
CA LEU A 364 -32.19 7.41 22.67
C LEU A 364 -32.44 6.50 23.88
N LYS A 365 -32.74 7.06 25.06
CA LYS A 365 -33.04 6.26 26.25
C LYS A 365 -34.31 5.41 26.07
N GLU A 366 -35.28 5.88 25.29
CA GLU A 366 -36.53 5.19 25.01
C GLU A 366 -36.41 4.21 23.83
N THR A 367 -35.72 4.61 22.75
CA THR A 367 -35.63 3.83 21.51
C THR A 367 -34.48 2.81 21.52
N ASN A 368 -33.38 3.09 22.22
CA ASN A 368 -32.22 2.21 22.30
C ASN A 368 -31.49 2.36 23.65
N PRO A 369 -32.03 1.76 24.72
CA PRO A 369 -31.49 1.90 26.07
C PRO A 369 -30.06 1.35 26.22
N GLU A 370 -29.68 0.34 25.44
CA GLU A 370 -28.32 -0.24 25.47
C GLU A 370 -27.26 0.76 25.00
N THR A 371 -27.53 1.45 23.88
CA THR A 371 -26.63 2.48 23.36
C THR A 371 -26.57 3.68 24.31
N PHE A 372 -27.69 4.02 24.96
CA PHE A 372 -27.73 5.06 25.99
C PHE A 372 -26.85 4.72 27.20
N GLU A 373 -26.93 3.48 27.72
CA GLU A 373 -26.10 3.03 28.83
C GLU A 373 -24.59 2.95 28.47
N LEU A 374 -24.26 2.60 27.22
CA LEU A 374 -22.88 2.60 26.74
C LEU A 374 -22.28 4.01 26.68
N ILE A 375 -23.06 4.99 26.22
CA ILE A 375 -22.66 6.42 26.24
C ILE A 375 -22.51 6.92 27.66
N LYS A 376 -23.42 6.51 28.55
CA LYS A 376 -23.38 6.85 29.97
C LYS A 376 -22.13 6.32 30.67
N LEU A 377 -21.81 5.04 30.51
CA LEU A 377 -20.61 4.43 31.07
C LEU A 377 -19.34 5.14 30.59
N ASN A 378 -19.28 5.54 29.32
CA ASN A 378 -18.10 6.19 28.76
C ASN A 378 -17.90 7.65 29.20
N LEU A 379 -18.98 8.42 29.35
CA LEU A 379 -18.92 9.85 29.63
C LEU A 379 -19.00 10.18 31.12
N LEU A 380 -19.77 9.42 31.89
CA LEU A 380 -19.93 9.67 33.32
C LEU A 380 -18.86 8.99 34.19
N SER A 381 -18.27 7.86 33.77
CA SER A 381 -17.16 7.22 34.51
C SER A 381 -15.92 8.12 34.62
N LYS A 382 -15.74 9.02 33.64
CA LYS A 382 -14.67 10.02 33.63
C LYS A 382 -14.95 11.20 34.56
N SER A 383 -16.18 11.36 35.04
CA SER A 383 -16.56 12.40 35.99
C SER A 383 -16.31 11.92 37.42
N ARG A 384 -15.23 12.41 38.04
CA ARG A 384 -14.80 11.98 39.39
C ARG A 384 -15.78 12.38 40.53
N CYS A 385 -16.84 13.13 40.23
CA CYS A 385 -17.83 13.58 41.23
C CYS A 385 -19.26 13.65 40.65
N LYS A 386 -20.27 13.40 41.49
CA LYS A 386 -21.68 13.71 41.18
C LYS A 386 -21.83 15.24 41.10
N PRO A 387 -22.42 15.78 40.03
CA PRO A 387 -22.34 17.20 39.77
C PRO A 387 -23.38 17.96 40.61
N LYS A 388 -23.03 19.15 41.10
CA LYS A 388 -23.75 19.86 42.18
C LYS A 388 -25.04 20.57 41.72
N PHE A 389 -25.22 20.78 40.40
CA PHE A 389 -26.27 21.66 39.84
C PHE A 389 -27.23 20.94 38.88
N GLU A 390 -26.95 19.70 38.52
CA GLU A 390 -27.64 18.95 37.48
C GLU A 390 -28.71 18.07 38.12
N GLN A 391 -29.97 18.39 37.83
CA GLN A 391 -31.12 17.72 38.42
C GLN A 391 -31.41 16.33 37.82
N SER A 392 -30.89 16.02 36.64
CA SER A 392 -31.10 14.74 35.96
C SER A 392 -29.86 14.17 35.28
N GLU A 393 -29.82 12.85 35.13
CA GLU A 393 -28.73 12.11 34.48
C GLU A 393 -28.49 12.55 33.03
N ILE A 394 -29.56 12.85 32.28
CA ILE A 394 -29.50 13.34 30.91
C ILE A 394 -28.87 14.75 30.86
N SER A 395 -29.17 15.60 31.83
CA SER A 395 -28.55 16.94 31.92
C SER A 395 -27.05 16.85 32.21
N HIS A 396 -26.63 15.88 33.03
CA HIS A 396 -25.22 15.63 33.29
C HIS A 396 -24.50 15.12 32.03
N LEU A 397 -25.11 14.16 31.32
CA LEU A 397 -24.57 13.64 30.06
C LEU A 397 -24.41 14.74 29.00
N THR A 398 -25.43 15.56 28.81
CA THR A 398 -25.40 16.68 27.87
C THR A 398 -24.25 17.63 28.18
N LYS A 399 -24.01 17.93 29.47
CA LYS A 399 -22.89 18.77 29.89
C LYS A 399 -21.53 18.12 29.59
N GLN A 400 -21.38 16.81 29.78
CA GLN A 400 -20.13 16.11 29.47
C GLN A 400 -19.86 16.07 27.96
N ILE A 401 -20.88 15.80 27.15
CA ILE A 401 -20.80 15.87 25.68
C ILE A 401 -20.36 17.27 25.25
N ARG A 402 -21.02 18.31 25.78
CA ARG A 402 -20.67 19.70 25.49
C ARG A 402 -19.24 20.03 25.90
N ASN A 403 -18.82 19.63 27.10
CA ASN A 403 -17.47 19.88 27.58
C ASN A 403 -16.42 19.21 26.71
N GLN A 404 -16.63 17.96 26.27
CA GLN A 404 -15.71 17.28 25.36
C GLN A 404 -15.67 17.93 23.97
N TYR A 405 -16.81 18.44 23.50
CA TYR A 405 -16.88 19.17 22.23
C TYR A 405 -16.03 20.46 22.25
N PHE A 406 -16.10 21.25 23.33
CA PHE A 406 -15.35 22.50 23.44
C PHE A 406 -13.92 22.34 23.95
N ASN A 407 -13.62 21.29 24.73
CA ASN A 407 -12.29 20.98 25.27
C ASN A 407 -11.54 19.90 24.48
N SER A 408 -11.74 19.80 23.17
CA SER A 408 -10.92 18.90 22.33
C SER A 408 -9.45 19.29 22.47
N PHE A 409 -8.65 18.47 23.17
CA PHE A 409 -7.26 18.75 23.53
C PHE A 409 -6.43 19.23 22.33
N LYS A 410 -5.98 20.50 22.36
CA LYS A 410 -4.77 20.91 21.61
C LYS A 410 -3.59 20.23 22.29
N ILE A 411 -3.02 19.21 21.67
CA ILE A 411 -1.80 18.56 22.14
C ILE A 411 -0.66 19.60 22.11
N LYS A 412 -0.36 20.22 23.26
CA LYS A 412 0.93 20.89 23.47
C LYS A 412 1.98 19.78 23.61
N GLN A 413 2.89 19.67 22.65
CA GLN A 413 4.06 18.80 22.77
C GLN A 413 4.91 19.26 23.97
N LYS A 414 4.90 18.49 25.06
CA LYS A 414 5.95 18.50 26.08
C LYS A 414 6.19 17.08 26.57
N GLY A 415 7.44 16.63 26.41
CA GLY A 415 8.23 15.80 27.33
C GLY A 415 7.68 14.45 27.79
N TYR A 416 8.43 13.39 27.45
CA TYR A 416 8.57 12.08 28.07
C TYR A 416 7.62 11.63 29.21
N ASN A 417 7.16 10.38 29.04
CA ASN A 417 6.39 9.51 29.93
C ASN A 417 4.90 9.84 30.14
N GLN A 418 4.05 9.16 29.36
CA GLN A 418 2.62 8.97 29.64
C GLN A 418 2.19 7.51 29.34
N PRO A 419 1.23 6.96 30.10
CA PRO A 419 0.81 5.57 30.05
C PRO A 419 -0.03 5.26 28.80
N VAL A 420 -0.04 3.97 28.42
CA VAL A 420 -0.79 3.41 27.29
C VAL A 420 -2.27 3.79 27.39
N ASN A 421 -2.72 4.69 26.52
CA ASN A 421 -4.12 5.08 26.41
C ASN A 421 -4.83 4.12 25.44
N TYR A 422 -5.60 3.17 25.98
CA TYR A 422 -6.56 2.35 25.24
C TYR A 422 -7.72 3.25 24.77
N PHE A 423 -7.54 3.96 23.66
CA PHE A 423 -8.66 4.40 22.83
C PHE A 423 -8.39 4.00 21.39
N GLN A 424 -8.81 2.75 21.15
CA GLN A 424 -8.89 2.12 19.87
C GLN A 424 -9.92 2.82 18.96
N HIS A 425 -9.54 2.99 17.70
CA HIS A 425 -10.44 3.13 16.55
C HIS A 425 -11.36 1.90 16.33
N SER A 426 -11.36 0.91 17.23
CA SER A 426 -12.05 -0.38 17.06
C SER A 426 -13.43 -0.46 17.73
N GLN A 427 -13.92 0.58 18.40
CA GLN A 427 -15.27 0.57 18.99
C GLN A 427 -16.30 1.38 18.20
N LEU A 428 -15.90 2.25 17.25
CA LEU A 428 -16.85 2.86 16.30
C LEU A 428 -17.38 1.85 15.25
N ASN A 429 -16.66 0.76 15.00
CA ASN A 429 -17.06 -0.29 14.06
C ASN A 429 -18.06 -1.30 14.65
N ILE A 430 -18.25 -1.33 15.97
CA ILE A 430 -19.19 -2.29 16.59
C ILE A 430 -20.63 -1.79 16.47
N LEU A 431 -20.86 -0.48 16.55
CA LEU A 431 -22.21 0.08 16.39
C LEU A 431 -22.69 0.01 14.93
N THR A 432 -21.79 0.19 13.96
CA THR A 432 -22.10 0.01 12.54
C THR A 432 -22.27 -1.47 12.13
N GLN A 433 -21.74 -2.43 12.89
CA GLN A 433 -21.97 -3.87 12.65
C GLN A 433 -23.26 -4.41 13.27
N LEU A 434 -23.91 -3.68 14.18
CA LEU A 434 -25.16 -4.10 14.83
C LEU A 434 -26.43 -3.51 14.19
N GLY A 435 -26.30 -2.73 13.11
CA GLY A 435 -27.46 -2.21 12.37
C GLY A 435 -28.29 -1.21 13.17
N ILE A 436 -27.64 -0.33 13.95
CA ILE A 436 -28.24 0.84 14.60
C ILE A 436 -27.65 2.11 14.00
#